data_AF-A0A2N1RX45-F1
#
_entry.id   AF-A0A2N1RX45-F1
#
_cell.length_a   1.000
_cell.length_b   1.000
_cell.length_c   1.000
_cell.angle_alpha   90.00
_cell.angle_beta   90.00
_cell.angle_gamma   90.00
#
_symmetry.space_group_name_H-M   'P 1'
#
loop_
_entity.id
_entity.type
_entity.pdbx_description
1 polymer ?
#
loop_
_entity_poly.entity_id
_entity_poly.type
_entity_poly.pdbx_seq_one_letter_code
_entity_poly.pdbx_strand_id
1 'polypeptide(L)'
;MVFQELQDIKNKKGYMMTAAPYIYFKFLGINSFIKTLDDSDTEYTIFDDKYENLYLKYSSIINKEDTLKTGILSRDGQHVFFTEVGIKITKSYSSYFVYIFDRHPVEDDIEFIINGLESLISENIDRIDPSEIAETFPESKKGGHLIN
;
A
#
# COMPACT_ATOMS: atom_id res chain seq x y z
N MET A 1 -8.40 -16.31 10.67
CA MET A 1 -6.95 -16.52 10.87
C MET A 1 -6.20 -15.19 10.95
N VAL A 2 -6.42 -14.27 10.01
CA VAL A 2 -5.76 -12.94 9.94
C VAL A 2 -5.95 -12.07 11.20
N PHE A 3 -7.15 -12.03 11.79
CA PHE A 3 -7.42 -11.16 12.94
C PHE A 3 -6.58 -11.49 14.18
N GLN A 4 -6.39 -12.79 14.48
CA GLN A 4 -5.61 -13.23 15.64
C GLN A 4 -4.13 -12.83 15.51
N GLU A 5 -3.56 -12.93 14.30
CA GLU A 5 -2.18 -12.52 14.03
C GLU A 5 -1.99 -11.02 14.28
N LEU A 6 -2.96 -10.18 13.90
CA LEU A 6 -2.91 -8.74 14.13
C LEU A 6 -2.98 -8.38 15.62
N GLN A 7 -3.75 -9.12 16.41
CA GLN A 7 -3.82 -8.94 17.87
C GLN A 7 -2.51 -9.33 18.56
N ASP A 8 -1.88 -10.42 18.12
CA ASP A 8 -0.59 -10.85 18.67
C ASP A 8 0.53 -9.83 18.41
N ILE A 9 0.44 -9.07 17.32
CA ILE A 9 1.35 -7.98 17.01
C ILE A 9 1.08 -6.76 17.89
N LYS A 10 -0.19 -6.40 18.11
CA LYS A 10 -0.59 -5.31 19.02
C LYS A 10 -0.02 -5.49 20.43
N ASN A 11 -0.05 -6.71 20.95
CA ASN A 11 0.36 -7.01 22.33
C ASN A 11 1.89 -7.01 22.57
N LYS A 12 2.72 -7.02 21.51
CA LYS A 12 4.18 -7.15 21.64
C LYS A 12 4.96 -5.83 21.70
N LYS A 13 4.38 -4.68 21.38
CA LYS A 13 5.09 -3.39 21.30
C LYS A 13 4.83 -2.48 22.50
N GLY A 14 5.48 -2.78 23.62
CA GLY A 14 5.79 -1.79 24.65
C GLY A 14 7.28 -1.42 24.58
N TYR A 15 7.63 -0.27 23.98
CA TYR A 15 8.76 0.65 24.26
C TYR A 15 9.14 1.51 23.04
N MET A 16 9.48 2.78 23.29
CA MET A 16 9.54 3.89 22.33
C MET A 16 10.92 4.13 21.65
N MET A 17 10.89 4.51 20.36
CA MET A 17 11.72 5.54 19.71
C MET A 17 10.84 6.13 18.60
N THR A 18 10.53 7.44 18.61
CA THR A 18 9.61 8.17 17.67
C THR A 18 8.82 7.22 16.77
N ALA A 19 7.87 6.52 17.41
CA ALA A 19 7.36 5.27 16.89
C ALA A 19 6.54 5.54 15.63
N ALA A 20 6.76 4.76 14.57
CA ALA A 20 5.88 4.76 13.42
C ALA A 20 4.41 4.72 13.90
N PRO A 21 3.50 5.51 13.30
CA PRO A 21 2.15 5.67 13.82
C PRO A 21 1.33 4.37 13.74
N TYR A 22 1.83 3.36 13.02
CA TYR A 22 1.26 2.04 12.86
C TYR A 22 1.97 0.99 13.72
N ILE A 23 1.21 0.01 14.20
CA ILE A 23 1.73 -1.14 14.95
C ILE A 23 2.31 -2.22 14.02
N TYR A 24 1.78 -2.33 12.80
CA TYR A 24 2.19 -3.31 11.79
C TYR A 24 2.14 -2.76 10.37
N PHE A 25 3.00 -3.27 9.51
CA PHE A 25 3.08 -2.96 8.08
C PHE A 25 3.34 -4.25 7.29
N LYS A 26 2.71 -4.37 6.12
CA LYS A 26 2.98 -5.47 5.18
C LYS A 26 2.80 -5.02 3.73
N PHE A 27 3.75 -5.45 2.90
CA PHE A 27 3.62 -5.43 1.44
C PHE A 27 2.79 -6.65 0.97
N LEU A 28 1.75 -6.41 0.19
CA LEU A 28 0.79 -7.44 -0.26
C LEU A 28 0.96 -7.82 -1.74
N GLY A 29 1.91 -7.20 -2.45
CA GLY A 29 2.07 -7.39 -3.88
C GLY A 29 0.83 -6.89 -4.62
N ILE A 30 0.29 -7.69 -5.53
CA ILE A 30 -0.89 -7.32 -6.32
C ILE A 30 -2.23 -7.60 -5.63
N ASN A 31 -2.22 -8.05 -4.37
CA ASN A 31 -3.43 -8.43 -3.64
C ASN A 31 -3.89 -7.30 -2.72
N SER A 32 -5.08 -6.75 -2.96
CA SER A 32 -5.71 -5.81 -2.04
C SER A 32 -6.05 -6.49 -0.71
N PHE A 33 -5.73 -5.81 0.39
CA PHE A 33 -6.17 -6.16 1.73
C PHE A 33 -7.70 -6.17 1.82
N ILE A 34 -8.35 -5.12 1.33
CA ILE A 34 -9.82 -5.00 1.33
C ILE A 34 -10.45 -6.17 0.57
N LYS A 35 -9.95 -6.48 -0.62
CA LYS A 35 -10.41 -7.65 -1.38
C LYS A 35 -10.17 -8.96 -0.59
N THR A 36 -9.06 -9.07 0.12
CA THR A 36 -8.77 -10.25 0.95
C THR A 36 -9.76 -10.36 2.12
N LEU A 37 -10.20 -9.23 2.69
CA LEU A 37 -11.23 -9.20 3.72
C LEU A 37 -12.57 -9.66 3.15
N ASP A 38 -12.98 -9.14 1.99
CA ASP A 38 -14.19 -9.55 1.27
C ASP A 38 -14.18 -11.06 0.98
N ASP A 39 -13.08 -11.56 0.40
CA ASP A 39 -12.92 -12.98 0.02
C ASP A 39 -12.94 -13.90 1.26
N SER A 40 -12.70 -13.36 2.46
CA SER A 40 -12.66 -14.10 3.73
C SER A 40 -13.91 -13.95 4.59
N ASP A 41 -14.93 -13.23 4.10
CA ASP A 41 -16.16 -12.91 4.83
C ASP A 41 -15.87 -12.25 6.21
N THR A 42 -14.87 -11.37 6.24
CA THR A 42 -14.51 -10.63 7.45
C THR A 42 -15.23 -9.29 7.44
N GLU A 43 -15.99 -8.98 8.50
CA GLU A 43 -16.67 -7.69 8.63
C GLU A 43 -15.69 -6.53 8.82
N TYR A 44 -15.85 -5.48 8.01
CA TYR A 44 -15.09 -4.25 8.12
C TYR A 44 -15.93 -3.04 7.68
N THR A 45 -15.46 -1.84 8.02
CA THR A 45 -16.04 -0.58 7.55
C THR A 45 -14.93 0.30 6.99
N ILE A 46 -15.16 0.86 5.81
CA ILE A 46 -14.27 1.84 5.19
C ILE A 46 -14.74 3.23 5.59
N PHE A 47 -13.81 4.10 5.94
CA PHE A 47 -14.11 5.50 6.20
C PHE A 47 -14.09 6.29 4.89
N ASP A 48 -14.98 7.29 4.78
CA ASP A 48 -15.01 8.24 3.67
C ASP A 48 -14.03 9.40 3.94
N ASP A 49 -12.79 9.03 4.26
CA ASP A 49 -11.73 10.00 4.52
C ASP A 49 -11.24 10.62 3.21
N LYS A 50 -11.04 11.95 3.23
CA LYS A 50 -10.73 12.75 2.05
C LYS A 50 -9.26 13.17 2.05
N TYR A 51 -8.49 12.65 1.10
CA TYR A 51 -7.03 12.82 1.02
C TYR A 51 -6.56 13.64 -0.17
N GLU A 52 -7.44 14.43 -0.81
CA GLU A 52 -7.11 15.22 -2.01
C GLU A 52 -5.91 16.14 -1.80
N ASN A 53 -5.80 16.73 -0.60
CA ASN A 53 -4.65 17.57 -0.24
C ASN A 53 -3.33 16.79 -0.23
N LEU A 54 -3.34 15.54 0.24
CA LEU A 54 -2.16 14.68 0.25
C LEU A 54 -1.73 14.32 -1.17
N TYR A 55 -2.67 13.99 -2.07
CA TYR A 55 -2.35 13.74 -3.48
C TYR A 55 -1.76 14.97 -4.18
N LEU A 56 -2.20 16.19 -3.81
CA LEU A 56 -1.61 17.41 -4.35
C LEU A 56 -0.21 17.66 -3.79
N LYS A 57 -0.06 17.57 -2.46
CA LYS A 57 1.20 17.82 -1.74
C LYS A 57 2.29 16.81 -2.12
N TYR A 58 1.93 15.56 -2.30
CA TYR A 58 2.84 14.43 -2.55
C TYR A 58 2.71 13.86 -3.97
N SER A 59 2.37 14.71 -4.95
CA SER A 59 2.17 14.30 -6.35
C SER A 59 3.38 13.64 -7.01
N SER A 60 4.58 13.79 -6.45
CA SER A 60 5.79 13.09 -6.90
C SER A 60 5.90 11.64 -6.39
N ILE A 61 5.15 11.28 -5.36
CA ILE A 61 5.17 9.96 -4.69
C ILE A 61 3.88 9.20 -4.98
N ILE A 62 2.73 9.87 -4.86
CA ILE A 62 1.40 9.31 -5.09
C ILE A 62 0.64 10.10 -6.14
N ASN A 63 -0.06 9.39 -7.02
CA ASN A 63 -0.84 9.94 -8.11
C ASN A 63 -2.33 9.81 -7.82
N LYS A 64 -3.17 10.59 -8.51
CA LYS A 64 -4.63 10.51 -8.38
C LYS A 64 -5.23 9.14 -8.77
N GLU A 65 -4.47 8.33 -9.50
CA GLU A 65 -4.86 6.98 -9.88
C GLU A 65 -4.53 5.94 -8.81
N ASP A 66 -3.69 6.31 -7.83
CA ASP A 66 -3.36 5.50 -6.67
C ASP A 66 -4.48 5.60 -5.64
N THR A 67 -4.63 4.57 -4.80
CA THR A 67 -5.71 4.48 -3.83
C THR A 67 -5.19 4.60 -2.41
N LEU A 68 -5.78 5.50 -1.61
CA LEU A 68 -5.62 5.56 -0.17
C LEU A 68 -6.98 5.28 0.46
N LYS A 69 -7.08 4.22 1.25
CA LYS A 69 -8.32 3.84 1.93
C LYS A 69 -8.04 3.51 3.37
N THR A 70 -8.86 4.03 4.27
CA THR A 70 -8.81 3.73 5.69
C THR A 70 -10.05 2.98 6.13
N GLY A 71 -9.91 2.19 7.17
CA GLY A 71 -11.04 1.44 7.70
C GLY A 71 -10.79 0.85 9.06
N ILE A 72 -11.79 0.12 9.53
CA ILE A 72 -11.81 -0.57 10.80
C ILE A 72 -12.33 -2.00 10.61
N LEU A 73 -11.61 -2.95 11.19
CA LEU A 73 -12.08 -4.31 11.43
C LEU A 73 -12.63 -4.39 12.84
N SER A 74 -13.80 -5.01 13.01
CA SER A 74 -14.40 -5.27 14.31
C SER A 74 -14.70 -6.74 14.45
N ARG A 75 -14.18 -7.39 15.50
CA ARG A 75 -14.47 -8.78 15.80
C ARG A 75 -14.44 -9.01 17.30
N ASP A 76 -15.47 -9.64 17.86
CA ASP A 76 -15.56 -10.00 19.27
C ASP A 76 -15.29 -8.83 20.24
N GLY A 77 -15.75 -7.62 19.88
CA GLY A 77 -15.55 -6.39 20.67
C GLY A 77 -14.14 -5.78 20.58
N GLN A 78 -13.26 -6.36 19.76
CA GLN A 78 -11.94 -5.82 19.47
C GLN A 78 -11.95 -5.08 18.14
N HIS A 79 -11.28 -3.93 18.12
CA HIS A 79 -11.19 -3.04 16.97
C HIS A 79 -9.73 -2.90 16.53
N VAL A 80 -9.54 -2.97 15.21
CA VAL A 80 -8.25 -2.75 14.56
C VAL A 80 -8.47 -1.81 13.39
N PHE A 81 -7.68 -0.76 13.30
CA PHE A 81 -7.75 0.21 12.22
C PHE A 81 -6.71 -0.12 11.16
N PHE A 82 -6.99 0.21 9.91
CA PHE A 82 -6.05 0.00 8.82
C PHE A 82 -6.04 1.16 7.83
N THR A 83 -4.90 1.30 7.15
CA THR A 83 -4.76 2.06 5.91
C THR A 83 -4.26 1.11 4.83
N GLU A 84 -5.01 0.98 3.74
CA GLU A 84 -4.56 0.36 2.50
C GLU A 84 -4.06 1.45 1.56
N VAL A 85 -2.83 1.27 1.06
CA VAL A 85 -2.26 2.08 -0.01
C VAL A 85 -2.10 1.21 -1.25
N GLY A 86 -2.69 1.62 -2.36
CA GLY A 86 -2.58 0.97 -3.66
C GLY A 86 -1.85 1.86 -4.64
N ILE A 87 -0.61 1.52 -4.98
CA ILE A 87 0.22 2.26 -5.93
C ILE A 87 0.17 1.59 -7.29
N LYS A 88 -0.25 2.32 -8.31
CA LYS A 88 -0.35 1.83 -9.67
C LYS A 88 1.04 1.63 -10.27
N ILE A 89 1.37 0.38 -10.63
CA ILE A 89 2.64 0.04 -11.29
C ILE A 89 2.45 0.04 -12.81
N THR A 90 1.32 -0.48 -13.29
CA THR A 90 1.00 -0.54 -14.72
C THR A 90 -0.47 -0.15 -14.96
N LYS A 91 -0.89 -0.08 -16.23
CA LYS A 91 -2.30 0.19 -16.57
C LYS A 91 -3.30 -0.77 -15.92
N SER A 92 -2.88 -2.01 -15.66
CA SER A 92 -3.76 -3.10 -15.20
C SER A 92 -3.46 -3.59 -13.79
N TYR A 93 -2.35 -3.16 -13.18
CA TYR A 93 -1.89 -3.69 -11.90
C TYR A 93 -1.48 -2.57 -10.94
N SER A 94 -1.97 -2.71 -9.71
CA SER A 94 -1.56 -1.92 -8.54
C SER A 94 -0.86 -2.82 -7.52
N SER A 95 0.12 -2.25 -6.84
CA SER A 95 0.79 -2.80 -5.68
C SER A 95 0.10 -2.33 -4.42
N TYR A 96 -0.16 -3.23 -3.49
CA TYR A 96 -0.88 -2.94 -2.27
C TYR A 96 0.02 -3.06 -1.05
N PHE A 97 -0.17 -2.12 -0.14
CA PHE A 97 0.46 -2.06 1.16
C PHE A 97 -0.64 -1.90 2.20
N VAL A 98 -0.47 -2.55 3.35
CA VAL A 98 -1.39 -2.37 4.48
C VAL A 98 -0.61 -1.95 5.72
N TYR A 99 -1.15 -0.95 6.39
CA TYR A 99 -0.68 -0.44 7.67
C TYR A 99 -1.78 -0.63 8.69
N ILE A 100 -1.42 -1.11 9.87
CA ILE A 100 -2.38 -1.44 10.93
C ILE A 100 -2.13 -0.53 12.12
N PHE A 101 -3.20 0.00 12.69
CA PHE A 101 -3.19 0.99 13.75
C PHE A 101 -4.05 0.52 14.93
N ASP A 102 -3.71 0.99 16.12
CA ASP A 102 -4.50 0.82 17.34
C ASP A 102 -5.56 1.93 17.53
N ARG A 103 -5.49 3.00 16.73
CA ARG A 103 -6.44 4.11 16.65
C ARG A 103 -6.76 4.45 15.19
N HIS A 104 -7.84 5.20 14.95
CA HIS A 104 -8.11 5.75 13.62
C HIS A 104 -6.92 6.62 13.17
N PRO A 105 -6.28 6.32 12.02
CA PRO A 105 -5.22 7.18 11.48
C PRO A 105 -5.76 8.57 11.14
N VAL A 106 -4.97 9.60 11.47
CA VAL A 106 -5.20 10.99 11.06
C VAL A 106 -4.35 11.34 9.85
N GLU A 107 -4.60 12.50 9.22
CA GLU A 107 -3.88 12.95 8.01
C GLU A 107 -2.35 12.89 8.18
N ASP A 108 -1.81 13.33 9.32
CA ASP A 108 -0.38 13.28 9.62
C ASP A 108 0.19 11.85 9.63
N ASP A 109 -0.60 10.84 10.02
CA ASP A 109 -0.18 9.44 9.99
C ASP A 109 -0.10 8.92 8.55
N ILE A 110 -1.04 9.34 7.71
CA ILE A 110 -1.06 9.00 6.28
C ILE A 110 0.10 9.69 5.57
N GLU A 111 0.37 10.94 5.91
CA GLU A 111 1.54 11.68 5.45
C GLU A 111 2.86 10.98 5.83
N PHE A 112 2.96 10.45 7.06
CA PHE A 112 4.10 9.66 7.48
C PHE A 112 4.29 8.41 6.60
N ILE A 113 3.19 7.71 6.29
CA ILE A 113 3.22 6.55 5.39
C ILE A 113 3.71 6.94 3.99
N ILE A 114 3.15 8.00 3.40
CA ILE A 114 3.48 8.44 2.05
C ILE A 114 4.97 8.80 1.95
N ASN A 115 5.49 9.57 2.90
CA ASN A 115 6.92 9.88 2.96
C ASN A 115 7.79 8.63 3.09
N GLY A 116 7.32 7.62 3.84
CA GLY A 116 7.99 6.33 3.95
C GLY A 116 8.04 5.53 2.64
N LEU A 117 7.09 5.74 1.72
CA LEU A 117 7.11 5.08 0.39
C LEU A 117 8.28 5.57 -0.46
N GLU A 118 8.68 6.83 -0.34
CA GLU A 118 9.82 7.37 -1.09
C GLU A 118 11.12 6.66 -0.72
N SER A 119 11.34 6.39 0.57
CA SER A 119 12.50 5.61 1.03
C SER A 119 12.46 4.18 0.51
N LEU A 120 11.28 3.54 0.52
CA LEU A 120 11.11 2.19 -0.04
C LEU A 120 11.36 2.14 -1.55
N ILE A 121 10.94 3.18 -2.29
CA ILE A 121 11.20 3.29 -3.72
C ILE A 121 12.70 3.52 -3.97
N SER A 122 13.31 4.45 -3.25
CA SER A 122 14.74 4.80 -3.40
C SER A 122 15.67 3.63 -3.07
N GLU A 123 15.42 2.92 -1.95
CA GLU A 123 16.23 1.76 -1.54
C GLU A 123 16.12 0.58 -2.51
N ASN A 124 15.02 0.47 -3.25
CA ASN A 124 14.83 -0.58 -4.25
C ASN A 124 15.30 -0.15 -5.64
N ILE A 125 15.23 1.14 -6.02
CA ILE A 125 15.80 1.64 -7.28
C ILE A 125 17.32 1.49 -7.30
N ASP A 126 18.02 1.75 -6.19
CA ASP A 126 19.47 1.54 -6.10
C ASP A 126 19.89 0.07 -6.28
N ARG A 127 18.94 -0.86 -6.14
CA ARG A 127 19.14 -2.31 -6.34
C ARG A 127 18.72 -2.79 -7.71
N ILE A 128 18.01 -1.97 -8.49
CA ILE A 128 17.60 -2.33 -9.85
C ILE A 128 18.73 -1.93 -10.81
N ASP A 129 19.44 -2.93 -11.34
CA ASP A 129 20.36 -2.72 -12.46
C ASP A 129 19.54 -2.23 -13.67
N PRO A 130 19.87 -1.07 -14.27
CA PRO A 130 19.21 -0.57 -15.48
C PRO A 130 19.17 -1.59 -16.63
N SER A 131 20.10 -2.55 -16.62
CA SER A 131 20.18 -3.65 -17.59
C SER A 131 19.03 -4.65 -17.48
N GLU A 132 18.41 -4.82 -16.30
CA GLU A 132 17.28 -5.75 -16.09
C GLU A 132 15.95 -5.18 -16.58
N ILE A 133 15.78 -3.85 -16.60
CA ILE A 133 14.57 -3.19 -17.13
C ILE A 133 14.46 -3.37 -18.66
N ALA A 134 15.60 -3.56 -19.34
CA ALA A 134 15.64 -3.75 -20.78
C ALA A 134 15.12 -5.12 -21.24
N GLU A 135 15.03 -6.12 -20.35
CA GLU A 135 14.60 -7.48 -20.72
C GLU A 135 13.07 -7.68 -20.69
N THR A 136 12.31 -6.77 -20.06
CA THR A 136 10.84 -6.91 -19.93
C THR A 136 10.04 -6.21 -21.05
N PHE A 137 10.71 -5.55 -21.99
CA PHE A 137 10.09 -5.13 -23.25
C PHE A 137 10.45 -6.15 -24.33
N PRO A 138 9.54 -7.06 -24.73
CA PRO A 138 9.74 -7.74 -26.00
C PRO A 138 9.73 -6.66 -27.09
N GLU A 139 10.90 -6.34 -27.65
CA GLU A 139 10.99 -5.74 -28.97
C GLU A 139 10.14 -6.59 -29.91
N SER A 140 8.93 -6.14 -30.24
CA SER A 140 8.22 -6.66 -31.40
C SER A 140 8.92 -6.13 -32.66
N LYS A 141 10.07 -6.69 -32.99
CA LYS A 141 10.70 -6.54 -34.30
C LYS A 141 10.60 -7.85 -35.08
N LYS A 142 9.87 -7.77 -36.20
CA LYS A 142 10.16 -8.26 -37.57
C LYS A 142 8.81 -8.38 -38.30
N GLY A 143 8.49 -7.55 -39.29
CA GLY A 143 9.04 -7.48 -40.65
C GLY A 143 7.89 -7.85 -41.61
N GLY A 144 7.68 -7.35 -42.82
CA GLY A 144 8.32 -6.40 -43.72
C GLY A 144 7.65 -6.59 -45.11
N HIS A 145 7.57 -5.57 -45.97
CA HIS A 145 7.77 -5.72 -47.42
C HIS A 145 7.76 -4.33 -48.09
N LEU A 146 8.81 -4.06 -48.86
CA LEU A 146 8.80 -3.08 -49.94
C LEU A 146 7.99 -3.67 -51.10
N ILE A 147 7.13 -2.88 -51.73
CA ILE A 147 6.79 -3.07 -53.14
C ILE A 147 6.79 -1.71 -53.83
N ASN A 148 7.45 -1.71 -55.00
CA ASN A 148 7.70 -0.59 -55.91
C ASN A 148 6.43 0.16 -56.31
#